data_AF-A0A3C2EEX1-F1
#
_entry.id   AF-A0A3C2EEX1-F1
#
_cell.length_a   1.000
_cell.length_b   1.000
_cell.length_c   1.000
_cell.angle_alpha   90.00
_cell.angle_beta   90.00
_cell.angle_gamma   90.00
#
_symmetry.space_group_name_H-M   'P 1'
#
loop_
_entity.id
_entity.type
_entity.pdbx_description
1 polymer ?
#
loop_
_entity_poly.entity_id
_entity_poly.type
_entity_poly.pdbx_seq_one_letter_code
_entity_poly.pdbx_strand_id
1 'polypeptide(L)'
;MMKRIILYLFAGFLCTTASGQFTEFIVDKEGLLYCHYTINRLTGIVDSLNTQFSNSGKKSSHYSKPQTIGYAIRMEKGDIEKAMNDIADNISFEKFIKKYSTAKFQKDVLIVRNKYLLDDKDELIEYLHLDVKNGNSYSFYPDKETLESLRAKETHWVFEYQPRTKHLKGYLKAIYIPQDFETIEIPDNYAEMISYAVCMTDTTHNTNSEKTREGWIALPDNWLSLSIDSMKVLLDSLRKLKVLGTCSLDSRPQQHAFNIALLSAETANWQVFIKAHLDIMNYRFERRYGPTQLVNRNTYIKELEELKINVPDLLLGISFRTENPGYHHYFPSIGMVENVLYESQNRTEIEEQILTIIGDDELDDYNRLIFYLIFKDYILLIRDDKSRKAYEDKLMQQSAKLPHYLQVQIAGKKKSVI
;
A
#
# COMPACT_ATOMS: atom_id res chain seq x y z
N MET A 1 48.14 -7.17 38.52
CA MET A 1 47.81 -6.37 37.31
C MET A 1 47.60 -7.23 36.06
N MET A 2 48.49 -8.18 35.72
CA MET A 2 48.37 -9.03 34.51
C MET A 2 47.04 -9.80 34.36
N LYS A 3 46.45 -10.31 35.45
CA LYS A 3 45.18 -11.07 35.38
C LYS A 3 43.96 -10.22 34.98
N ARG A 4 44.01 -8.89 35.17
CA ARG A 4 42.92 -7.98 34.75
C ARG A 4 43.04 -7.58 33.28
N ILE A 5 44.26 -7.48 32.74
CA ILE A 5 44.50 -7.14 31.33
C ILE A 5 44.07 -8.27 30.38
N ILE A 6 44.29 -9.53 30.78
CA ILE A 6 43.84 -10.71 30.00
C ILE A 6 42.30 -10.78 29.94
N LEU A 7 41.61 -10.38 31.02
CA LEU A 7 40.14 -10.36 31.05
C LEU A 7 39.54 -9.30 30.12
N TYR A 8 40.18 -8.12 30.02
CA TYR A 8 39.75 -7.06 29.10
C TYR A 8 40.04 -7.38 27.62
N LEU A 9 41.13 -8.09 27.33
CA LEU A 9 41.44 -8.55 25.97
C LEU A 9 40.50 -9.67 25.51
N PHE A 10 40.03 -10.54 26.42
CA PHE A 10 39.02 -11.56 26.10
C PHE A 10 37.61 -10.96 25.92
N ALA A 11 37.27 -9.92 26.68
CA ALA A 11 36.00 -9.20 26.51
C ALA A 11 35.95 -8.38 25.19
N GLY A 12 37.08 -7.85 24.73
CA GLY A 12 37.19 -7.17 23.44
C GLY A 12 37.03 -8.10 22.23
N PHE A 13 37.46 -9.37 22.35
CA PHE A 13 37.37 -10.35 21.27
C PHE A 13 35.97 -11.00 21.15
N LEU A 14 35.19 -11.01 22.23
CA LEU A 14 33.80 -11.49 22.22
C LEU A 14 32.81 -10.46 21.64
N CYS A 15 33.16 -9.18 21.56
CA CYS A 15 32.31 -8.15 20.96
C CYS A 15 32.43 -8.04 19.43
N THR A 16 33.45 -8.63 18.79
CA THR A 16 33.62 -8.54 17.32
C THR A 16 32.98 -9.67 16.54
N THR A 17 32.39 -10.68 17.20
CA THR A 17 31.73 -11.83 16.54
C THR A 17 30.20 -11.82 16.64
N ALA A 18 29.60 -10.80 17.25
CA ALA A 18 28.14 -10.65 17.38
C ALA A 18 27.54 -9.61 16.42
N SER A 19 28.10 -9.49 15.21
CA SER A 19 27.44 -8.82 14.08
C SER A 19 27.01 -9.85 13.05
N GLY A 20 26.24 -10.86 13.48
CA GLY A 20 25.40 -11.59 12.53
C GLY A 20 24.33 -10.63 12.05
N GLN A 21 24.59 -9.90 10.95
CA GLN A 21 23.51 -9.32 10.19
C GLN A 21 22.63 -10.51 9.78
N PHE A 22 21.44 -10.61 10.38
CA PHE A 22 20.40 -11.51 9.88
C PHE A 22 20.08 -11.04 8.46
N THR A 23 20.75 -11.60 7.45
CA THR A 23 20.36 -11.39 6.06
C THR A 23 19.11 -12.23 5.84
N GLU A 24 18.02 -11.55 5.53
CA GLU A 24 16.67 -12.12 5.37
C GLU A 24 16.63 -13.33 4.43
N PHE A 25 17.40 -13.25 3.33
CA PHE A 25 17.72 -14.35 2.44
C PHE A 25 19.22 -14.35 2.13
N ILE A 26 19.73 -15.52 1.74
CA ILE A 26 21.08 -15.64 1.18
C ILE A 26 20.99 -15.19 -0.27
N VAL A 27 21.67 -14.10 -0.61
CA VAL A 27 21.83 -13.65 -2.00
C VAL A 27 23.06 -14.30 -2.62
N ASP A 28 23.09 -14.39 -3.94
CA ASP A 28 24.25 -14.89 -4.67
C ASP A 28 25.42 -13.89 -4.69
N LYS A 29 26.48 -14.22 -5.44
CA LYS A 29 27.68 -13.38 -5.52
C LYS A 29 27.44 -12.03 -6.21
N GLU A 30 26.38 -11.94 -7.01
CA GLU A 30 25.96 -10.75 -7.74
C GLU A 30 24.96 -9.92 -6.90
N GLY A 31 24.54 -10.45 -5.76
CA GLY A 31 23.58 -9.81 -4.85
C GLY A 31 22.13 -10.04 -5.25
N LEU A 32 21.86 -11.02 -6.13
CA LEU A 32 20.53 -11.42 -6.55
C LEU A 32 19.99 -12.52 -5.63
N LEU A 33 18.68 -12.49 -5.39
CA LEU A 33 17.92 -13.48 -4.63
C LEU A 33 17.80 -14.81 -5.39
N TYR A 34 17.77 -14.76 -6.72
CA TYR A 34 17.68 -15.93 -7.59
C TYR A 34 18.99 -16.13 -8.34
N CYS A 35 19.40 -17.38 -8.52
CA CYS A 35 20.63 -17.67 -9.24
C CYS A 35 20.49 -17.37 -10.75
N HIS A 36 21.64 -17.16 -11.40
CA HIS A 36 21.72 -16.86 -12.84
C HIS A 36 20.94 -17.86 -13.74
N TYR A 37 20.91 -19.14 -13.38
CA TYR A 37 20.12 -20.15 -14.11
C TYR A 37 18.62 -19.83 -14.09
N THR A 38 18.08 -19.46 -12.93
CA THR A 38 16.67 -19.10 -12.75
C THR A 38 16.37 -17.79 -13.48
N ILE A 39 17.21 -16.76 -13.34
CA ILE A 39 17.04 -15.47 -14.05
C ILE A 39 16.99 -15.68 -15.56
N ASN A 40 17.93 -16.43 -16.15
CA ASN A 40 17.96 -16.67 -17.60
C ASN A 40 16.72 -17.40 -18.12
N ARG A 41 16.19 -18.37 -17.35
CA ARG A 41 14.96 -19.07 -17.74
C ARG A 41 13.75 -18.14 -17.73
N LEU A 42 13.73 -17.20 -16.80
CA LEU A 42 12.68 -16.23 -16.66
C LEU A 42 12.70 -15.17 -17.77
N THR A 43 13.88 -14.69 -18.18
CA THR A 43 14.05 -13.63 -19.20
C THR A 43 13.26 -13.91 -20.48
N GLY A 44 13.32 -15.14 -21.01
CA GLY A 44 12.62 -15.49 -22.27
C GLY A 44 11.09 -15.43 -22.17
N ILE A 45 10.53 -15.54 -20.97
CA ILE A 45 9.09 -15.45 -20.72
C ILE A 45 8.67 -13.99 -20.55
N VAL A 46 9.51 -13.16 -19.92
CA VAL A 46 9.25 -11.71 -19.78
C VAL A 46 9.14 -11.05 -21.13
N ASP A 47 10.03 -11.38 -22.06
CA ASP A 47 9.98 -10.87 -23.43
C ASP A 47 8.64 -11.21 -24.10
N SER A 48 8.10 -12.41 -23.86
CA SER A 48 6.78 -12.82 -24.34
C SER A 48 5.65 -11.99 -23.72
N LEU A 49 5.75 -11.61 -22.46
CA LEU A 49 4.71 -10.84 -21.77
C LEU A 49 4.75 -9.36 -22.11
N ASN A 50 5.94 -8.78 -22.21
CA ASN A 50 6.13 -7.45 -22.78
C ASN A 50 5.53 -7.40 -24.18
N THR A 51 5.82 -8.42 -25.01
CA THR A 51 5.24 -8.55 -26.35
C THR A 51 3.71 -8.72 -26.30
N GLN A 52 3.18 -9.51 -25.38
CA GLN A 52 1.74 -9.69 -25.20
C GLN A 52 1.07 -8.37 -24.82
N PHE A 53 1.64 -7.60 -23.89
CA PHE A 53 1.14 -6.30 -23.50
C PHE A 53 1.13 -5.34 -24.70
N SER A 54 2.27 -5.19 -25.38
CA SER A 54 2.38 -4.33 -26.58
C SER A 54 1.40 -4.70 -27.68
N ASN A 55 1.16 -6.01 -27.90
CA ASN A 55 0.24 -6.50 -28.93
C ASN A 55 -1.24 -6.47 -28.51
N SER A 56 -1.53 -6.51 -27.22
CA SER A 56 -2.90 -6.58 -26.72
C SER A 56 -3.69 -5.31 -27.03
N GLY A 57 -3.01 -4.17 -27.27
CA GLY A 57 -3.60 -2.89 -27.68
C GLY A 57 -4.70 -2.37 -26.74
N LYS A 58 -4.87 -2.99 -25.57
CA LYS A 58 -6.04 -2.81 -24.73
C LYS A 58 -5.70 -1.84 -23.61
N LYS A 59 -5.83 -0.55 -23.91
CA LYS A 59 -6.08 0.46 -22.88
C LYS A 59 -7.43 0.12 -22.26
N SER A 60 -7.42 -0.44 -21.06
CA SER A 60 -8.65 -0.49 -20.26
C SER A 60 -8.84 0.89 -19.63
N SER A 61 -10.02 1.47 -19.79
CA SER A 61 -10.38 2.68 -19.03
C SER A 61 -10.32 2.36 -17.54
N HIS A 62 -9.54 3.15 -16.81
CA HIS A 62 -9.46 3.10 -15.35
C HIS A 62 -10.10 4.35 -14.79
N TYR A 63 -10.76 4.22 -13.66
CA TYR A 63 -11.47 5.31 -13.00
C TYR A 63 -10.90 5.56 -11.62
N SER A 64 -10.84 6.83 -11.21
CA SER A 64 -10.41 7.21 -9.88
C SER A 64 -11.35 6.63 -8.81
N LYS A 65 -10.86 6.52 -7.57
CA LYS A 65 -11.79 6.26 -6.45
C LYS A 65 -12.83 7.38 -6.34
N PRO A 66 -14.08 7.06 -5.95
CA PRO A 66 -15.07 8.09 -5.67
C PRO A 66 -14.57 9.01 -4.56
N GLN A 67 -14.53 10.31 -4.83
CA GLN A 67 -13.98 11.30 -3.91
C GLN A 67 -14.80 12.59 -3.89
N THR A 68 -14.69 13.35 -2.81
CA THR A 68 -15.33 14.66 -2.64
C THR A 68 -14.56 15.51 -1.63
N ILE A 69 -14.90 16.79 -1.53
CA ILE A 69 -14.42 17.69 -0.50
C ILE A 69 -15.48 17.77 0.60
N GLY A 70 -15.14 17.30 1.80
CA GLY A 70 -16.05 17.25 2.94
C GLY A 70 -15.48 17.89 4.19
N TYR A 71 -16.23 17.80 5.29
CA TYR A 71 -15.79 18.21 6.63
C TYR A 71 -15.71 16.99 7.53
N ALA A 72 -14.55 16.74 8.13
CA ALA A 72 -14.38 15.66 9.08
C ALA A 72 -14.66 16.15 10.51
N ILE A 73 -15.32 15.33 11.32
CA ILE A 73 -15.73 15.63 12.70
C ILE A 73 -15.35 14.47 13.62
N ARG A 74 -14.78 14.77 14.79
CA ARG A 74 -14.55 13.81 15.86
C ARG A 74 -15.00 14.34 17.21
N MET A 75 -15.75 13.52 17.94
CA MET A 75 -16.18 13.79 19.31
C MET A 75 -15.85 12.60 20.21
N GLU A 76 -15.24 12.89 21.36
CA GLU A 76 -14.94 11.89 22.42
C GLU A 76 -15.48 12.36 23.79
N LYS A 77 -16.10 13.54 23.84
CA LYS A 77 -16.61 14.20 25.04
C LYS A 77 -17.87 15.01 24.69
N GLY A 78 -18.67 15.26 25.72
CA GLY A 78 -19.96 15.96 25.59
C GLY A 78 -21.11 14.97 25.40
N ASP A 79 -22.23 15.48 24.88
CA ASP A 79 -23.44 14.71 24.63
C ASP A 79 -23.40 14.05 23.25
N ILE A 80 -22.63 12.96 23.15
CA ILE A 80 -22.32 12.26 21.90
C ILE A 80 -23.57 11.61 21.30
N GLU A 81 -24.43 11.04 22.14
CA GLU A 81 -25.67 10.39 21.69
C GLU A 81 -26.63 11.42 21.08
N LYS A 82 -26.79 12.58 21.71
CA LYS A 82 -27.58 13.67 21.13
C LYS A 82 -26.95 14.20 19.84
N ALA A 83 -25.63 14.30 19.76
CA ALA A 83 -24.93 14.72 18.55
C ALA A 83 -25.19 13.76 17.38
N MET A 84 -25.18 12.45 17.66
CA MET A 84 -25.52 11.42 16.68
C MET A 84 -26.98 11.55 16.20
N ASN A 85 -27.94 11.70 17.13
CA ASN A 85 -29.35 11.86 16.77
C ASN A 85 -29.59 13.13 15.92
N ASP A 86 -29.00 14.25 16.31
CA ASP A 86 -29.05 15.50 15.54
C ASP A 86 -28.49 15.33 14.11
N ILE A 87 -27.41 14.56 13.94
CA ILE A 87 -26.85 14.22 12.63
C ILE A 87 -27.83 13.34 11.83
N ALA A 88 -28.42 12.33 12.47
CA ALA A 88 -29.43 11.47 11.86
C ALA A 88 -30.71 12.24 11.47
N ASP A 89 -30.95 13.38 12.11
CA ASP A 89 -32.02 14.35 11.79
C ASP A 89 -31.54 15.48 10.85
N ASN A 90 -30.38 15.28 10.20
CA ASN A 90 -29.81 16.16 9.18
C ASN A 90 -29.58 17.61 9.63
N ILE A 91 -29.08 17.81 10.86
CA ILE A 91 -28.62 19.12 11.31
C ILE A 91 -27.58 19.71 10.35
N SER A 92 -27.69 20.98 9.97
CA SER A 92 -26.64 21.65 9.17
C SER A 92 -25.32 21.69 9.93
N PHE A 93 -24.19 21.54 9.24
CA PHE A 93 -22.85 21.59 9.85
C PHE A 93 -22.61 22.83 10.74
N GLU A 94 -23.06 24.00 10.32
CA GLU A 94 -22.90 25.28 11.03
C GLU A 94 -23.65 25.29 12.37
N LYS A 95 -24.86 24.70 12.39
CA LYS A 95 -25.62 24.51 13.63
C LYS A 95 -24.95 23.45 14.52
N PHE A 96 -24.41 22.39 13.93
CA PHE A 96 -23.72 21.33 14.65
C PHE A 96 -22.51 21.88 15.42
N ILE A 97 -21.57 22.54 14.75
CA ILE A 97 -20.35 23.06 15.40
C ILE A 97 -20.67 24.14 16.46
N LYS A 98 -21.76 24.88 16.29
CA LYS A 98 -22.24 25.85 17.30
C LYS A 98 -22.85 25.16 18.52
N LYS A 99 -23.59 24.07 18.31
CA LYS A 99 -24.25 23.30 19.38
C LYS A 99 -23.27 22.43 20.16
N TYR A 100 -22.27 21.86 19.49
CA TYR A 100 -21.32 20.91 20.05
C TYR A 100 -19.90 21.47 20.08
N SER A 101 -19.64 22.39 21.01
CA SER A 101 -18.33 23.08 21.14
C SER A 101 -17.16 22.16 21.52
N THR A 102 -17.44 20.94 22.00
CA THR A 102 -16.42 19.91 22.28
C THR A 102 -16.02 19.13 21.03
N ALA A 103 -16.73 19.30 19.91
CA ALA A 103 -16.41 18.64 18.66
C ALA A 103 -15.15 19.22 18.04
N LYS A 104 -14.26 18.32 17.64
CA LYS A 104 -13.11 18.63 16.80
C LYS A 104 -13.54 18.48 15.36
N PHE A 105 -13.13 19.41 14.50
CA PHE A 105 -13.48 19.35 13.09
C PHE A 105 -12.37 19.91 12.21
N GLN A 106 -12.40 19.51 10.95
CA GLN A 106 -11.53 19.99 9.89
C GLN A 106 -12.39 20.21 8.65
N LYS A 107 -12.40 21.44 8.12
CA LYS A 107 -13.10 21.76 6.89
C LYS A 107 -12.21 21.49 5.67
N ASP A 108 -12.85 21.37 4.51
CA ASP A 108 -12.22 21.30 3.19
C ASP A 108 -11.16 20.18 3.12
N VAL A 109 -11.58 18.97 3.48
CA VAL A 109 -10.75 17.77 3.43
C VAL A 109 -11.15 16.86 2.28
N LEU A 110 -10.16 16.27 1.61
CA LEU A 110 -10.42 15.21 0.64
C LEU A 110 -10.96 13.98 1.37
N ILE A 111 -12.14 13.54 0.97
CA ILE A 111 -12.80 12.32 1.42
C ILE A 111 -12.86 11.35 0.25
N VAL A 112 -12.37 10.14 0.47
CA VAL A 112 -12.41 9.04 -0.48
C VAL A 112 -13.35 7.98 0.05
N ARG A 113 -14.20 7.42 -0.81
CA ARG A 113 -15.08 6.31 -0.47
C ARG A 113 -14.52 5.03 -1.08
N ASN A 114 -14.13 4.09 -0.22
CA ASN A 114 -13.72 2.75 -0.64
C ASN A 114 -14.85 1.75 -0.41
N LYS A 115 -14.95 0.79 -1.32
CA LYS A 115 -15.83 -0.36 -1.21
C LYS A 115 -15.00 -1.63 -1.16
N TYR A 116 -15.22 -2.43 -0.12
CA TYR A 116 -14.60 -3.74 0.04
C TYR A 116 -15.68 -4.83 0.01
N LEU A 117 -15.35 -5.94 -0.64
CA LEU A 117 -16.13 -7.17 -0.56
C LEU A 117 -15.52 -8.02 0.55
N LEU A 118 -16.30 -8.34 1.58
CA LEU A 118 -15.89 -9.31 2.60
C LEU A 118 -16.21 -10.73 2.12
N ASP A 119 -15.52 -11.72 2.69
CA ASP A 119 -15.61 -13.15 2.33
C ASP A 119 -17.07 -13.69 2.29
N ASP A 120 -17.98 -13.07 3.07
CA ASP A 120 -19.40 -13.45 3.19
C ASP A 120 -20.34 -12.68 2.23
N LYS A 121 -19.80 -11.93 1.25
CA LYS A 121 -20.52 -11.04 0.32
C LYS A 121 -21.17 -9.79 0.92
N ASP A 122 -20.93 -9.51 2.20
CA ASP A 122 -21.29 -8.23 2.78
C ASP A 122 -20.36 -7.12 2.27
N GLU A 123 -20.95 -6.00 1.87
CA GLU A 123 -20.22 -4.83 1.40
C GLU A 123 -19.81 -3.97 2.60
N LEU A 124 -18.51 -3.73 2.73
CA LEU A 124 -17.97 -2.81 3.71
C LEU A 124 -17.61 -1.50 3.01
N ILE A 125 -18.19 -0.39 3.46
CA ILE A 125 -17.89 0.94 2.95
C ILE A 125 -17.00 1.65 3.95
N GLU A 126 -15.83 2.08 3.49
CA GLU A 126 -14.92 2.93 4.25
C GLU A 126 -15.00 4.36 3.72
N TYR A 127 -15.03 5.31 4.63
CA TYR A 127 -14.77 6.71 4.34
C TYR A 127 -13.38 7.06 4.87
N LEU A 128 -12.52 7.54 3.99
CA LEU A 128 -11.11 7.78 4.24
C LEU A 128 -10.77 9.25 4.00
N HIS A 129 -10.07 9.86 4.96
CA HIS A 129 -9.33 11.09 4.79
C HIS A 129 -7.86 10.84 5.12
N LEU A 130 -6.93 11.31 4.29
CA LEU A 130 -5.50 11.27 4.56
C LEU A 130 -5.01 12.64 5.02
N ASP A 131 -4.43 12.71 6.22
CA ASP A 131 -3.72 13.89 6.69
C ASP A 131 -2.37 13.99 5.96
N VAL A 132 -2.28 14.97 5.07
CA VAL A 132 -1.11 15.24 4.23
C VAL A 132 0.17 15.51 5.05
N LYS A 133 0.04 15.94 6.31
CA LYS A 133 1.19 16.35 7.14
C LYS A 133 1.95 15.16 7.73
N ASN A 134 1.24 14.15 8.20
CA ASN A 134 1.84 13.00 8.90
C ASN A 134 1.53 11.66 8.23
N GLY A 135 0.78 11.66 7.13
CA GLY A 135 0.36 10.43 6.44
C GLY A 135 -0.65 9.59 7.22
N ASN A 136 -1.18 10.10 8.34
CA ASN A 136 -2.20 9.40 9.11
C ASN A 136 -3.51 9.41 8.35
N SER A 137 -4.20 8.28 8.38
CA SER A 137 -5.58 8.19 7.91
C SER A 137 -6.55 8.47 9.04
N TYR A 138 -7.57 9.24 8.73
CA TYR A 138 -8.83 9.23 9.45
C TYR A 138 -9.80 8.38 8.64
N SER A 139 -10.06 7.15 9.10
CA SER A 139 -11.07 6.29 8.50
C SER A 139 -12.07 5.75 9.49
N PHE A 140 -13.25 5.45 8.95
CA PHE A 140 -14.32 4.80 9.67
C PHE A 140 -15.25 4.03 8.75
N TYR A 141 -15.97 3.11 9.39
CA TYR A 141 -16.80 2.09 8.75
C TYR A 141 -18.20 2.22 9.34
N PRO A 142 -19.07 3.04 8.75
CA PRO A 142 -20.47 3.08 9.13
C PRO A 142 -21.08 1.67 8.99
N ASP A 143 -21.89 1.26 9.95
CA ASP A 143 -22.62 0.01 9.83
C ASP A 143 -23.71 0.12 8.74
N LYS A 144 -24.14 -1.04 8.23
CA LYS A 144 -25.08 -1.14 7.11
C LYS A 144 -26.43 -0.49 7.40
N GLU A 145 -26.97 -0.67 8.62
CA GLU A 145 -28.26 -0.12 9.02
C GLU A 145 -28.21 1.41 9.07
N THR A 146 -27.13 1.96 9.64
CA THR A 146 -26.85 3.40 9.63
C THR A 146 -26.79 3.94 8.20
N LEU A 147 -26.06 3.28 7.29
CA LEU A 147 -25.97 3.73 5.89
C LEU A 147 -27.31 3.70 5.16
N GLU A 148 -28.10 2.65 5.34
CA GLU A 148 -29.43 2.53 4.73
C GLU A 148 -30.39 3.60 5.25
N SER A 149 -30.40 3.84 6.56
CA SER A 149 -31.19 4.89 7.21
C SER A 149 -30.82 6.29 6.70
N LEU A 150 -29.52 6.57 6.58
CA LEU A 150 -29.04 7.86 6.10
C LEU A 150 -29.36 8.08 4.62
N ARG A 151 -29.24 7.05 3.78
CA ARG A 151 -29.63 7.10 2.36
C ARG A 151 -31.12 7.40 2.20
N ALA A 152 -31.98 6.77 2.99
CA ALA A 152 -33.43 6.99 2.94
C ALA A 152 -33.84 8.42 3.32
N LYS A 153 -33.00 9.13 4.07
CA LYS A 153 -33.25 10.50 4.55
C LYS A 153 -32.59 11.59 3.70
N GLU A 154 -31.87 11.24 2.64
CA GLU A 154 -31.13 12.19 1.77
C GLU A 154 -30.26 13.17 2.58
N THR A 155 -29.57 12.65 3.58
CA THR A 155 -28.71 13.45 4.46
C THR A 155 -27.33 13.70 3.86
N HIS A 156 -26.76 14.86 4.21
CA HIS A 156 -25.37 15.20 3.90
C HIS A 156 -24.36 14.56 4.86
N TRP A 157 -24.82 13.72 5.79
CA TRP A 157 -23.96 13.15 6.82
C TRP A 157 -23.71 11.66 6.64
N VAL A 158 -22.52 11.25 7.03
CA VAL A 158 -22.19 9.85 7.30
C VAL A 158 -21.43 9.78 8.61
N PHE A 159 -21.72 8.78 9.45
CA PHE A 159 -21.08 8.67 10.76
C PHE A 159 -20.84 7.23 11.22
N GLU A 160 -19.89 7.08 12.14
CA GLU A 160 -19.66 5.91 12.97
C GLU A 160 -19.82 6.34 14.44
N TYR A 161 -20.67 5.63 15.17
CA TYR A 161 -20.96 5.90 16.59
C TYR A 161 -20.64 4.69 17.45
N GLN A 162 -19.87 4.91 18.52
CA GLN A 162 -19.61 3.92 19.55
C GLN A 162 -20.14 4.44 20.89
N PRO A 163 -21.13 3.78 21.52
CA PRO A 163 -21.60 4.17 22.84
C PRO A 163 -20.52 3.95 23.89
N ARG A 164 -20.53 4.81 24.91
CA ARG A 164 -19.64 4.66 26.07
C ARG A 164 -20.08 3.45 26.89
N THR A 165 -19.14 2.56 27.21
CA THR A 165 -19.37 1.44 28.11
C THR A 165 -18.47 1.54 29.34
N LYS A 166 -18.56 0.58 30.27
CA LYS A 166 -17.64 0.49 31.42
C LYS A 166 -16.18 0.32 30.98
N HIS A 167 -15.94 -0.27 29.81
CA HIS A 167 -14.61 -0.66 29.34
C HIS A 167 -14.13 0.16 28.14
N LEU A 168 -15.04 0.80 27.39
CA LEU A 168 -14.72 1.56 26.18
C LEU A 168 -15.16 3.02 26.30
N LYS A 169 -14.30 3.92 25.86
CA LYS A 169 -14.66 5.32 25.68
C LYS A 169 -15.61 5.43 24.49
N GLY A 170 -16.73 6.13 24.68
CA GLY A 170 -17.64 6.42 23.58
C GLY A 170 -17.05 7.49 22.65
N TYR A 171 -17.39 7.39 21.37
CA TYR A 171 -16.97 8.37 20.38
C TYR A 171 -18.02 8.51 19.27
N LEU A 172 -17.92 9.61 18.54
CA LEU A 172 -18.61 9.86 17.28
C LEU A 172 -17.58 10.35 16.27
N LYS A 173 -17.53 9.67 15.14
CA LYS A 173 -16.81 10.08 13.94
C LYS A 173 -17.83 10.39 12.88
N ALA A 174 -17.70 11.51 12.18
CA ALA A 174 -18.64 11.89 11.14
C ALA A 174 -17.96 12.67 10.02
N ILE A 175 -18.56 12.60 8.85
CA ILE A 175 -18.24 13.45 7.70
C ILE A 175 -19.52 14.17 7.27
N TYR A 176 -19.40 15.46 7.04
CA TYR A 176 -20.38 16.24 6.30
C TYR A 176 -19.95 16.34 4.83
N ILE A 177 -20.87 16.01 3.92
CA ILE A 177 -20.68 15.86 2.48
C ILE A 177 -21.49 16.96 1.80
N PRO A 178 -20.89 18.13 1.53
CA PRO A 178 -21.58 19.24 0.89
C PRO A 178 -21.86 19.01 -0.61
N GLN A 179 -21.10 18.10 -1.25
CA GLN A 179 -21.17 17.77 -2.67
C GLN A 179 -21.07 16.25 -2.83
N ASP A 180 -21.73 15.72 -3.85
CA ASP A 180 -21.70 14.28 -4.13
C ASP A 180 -20.28 13.78 -4.42
N PHE A 181 -20.10 12.46 -4.32
CA PHE A 181 -18.85 11.83 -4.70
C PHE A 181 -18.73 11.78 -6.22
N GLU A 182 -17.58 12.18 -6.71
CA GLU A 182 -17.24 12.15 -8.12
C GLU A 182 -16.13 11.13 -8.40
N THR A 183 -16.16 10.60 -9.61
CA THR A 183 -15.16 9.70 -10.16
C THR A 183 -14.82 10.21 -11.56
N ILE A 184 -13.53 10.30 -11.87
CA ILE A 184 -13.06 10.70 -13.19
C ILE A 184 -12.35 9.54 -13.88
N GLU A 185 -12.30 9.57 -15.21
CA GLU A 185 -11.44 8.66 -15.97
C GLU A 185 -9.97 9.06 -15.78
N ILE A 186 -9.11 8.09 -15.52
CA ILE A 186 -7.68 8.30 -15.32
C ILE A 186 -7.03 8.55 -16.69
N PRO A 187 -6.20 9.60 -16.84
CA PRO A 187 -5.50 9.90 -18.08
C PRO A 187 -4.77 8.70 -18.70
N ASP A 188 -4.78 8.64 -20.03
CA ASP A 188 -4.32 7.50 -20.84
C ASP A 188 -2.91 7.02 -20.51
N ASN A 189 -1.98 7.95 -20.27
CA ASN A 189 -0.59 7.66 -19.90
C ASN A 189 -0.50 6.90 -18.57
N TYR A 190 -1.34 7.23 -17.59
CA TYR A 190 -1.39 6.55 -16.30
C TYR A 190 -2.20 5.26 -16.37
N ALA A 191 -3.29 5.25 -17.15
CA ALA A 191 -4.07 4.06 -17.44
C ALA A 191 -3.20 2.96 -18.09
N GLU A 192 -2.24 3.32 -18.92
CA GLU A 192 -1.27 2.40 -19.51
C GLU A 192 -0.37 1.76 -18.45
N MET A 193 0.19 2.54 -17.51
CA MET A 193 0.98 2.03 -16.38
C MET A 193 0.17 1.05 -15.53
N ILE A 194 -1.08 1.41 -15.19
CA ILE A 194 -1.98 0.53 -14.43
C ILE A 194 -2.24 -0.77 -15.20
N SER A 195 -2.52 -0.67 -16.50
CA SER A 195 -2.80 -1.83 -17.35
C SER A 195 -1.58 -2.74 -17.48
N TYR A 196 -0.37 -2.17 -17.59
CA TYR A 196 0.89 -2.90 -17.58
C TYR A 196 1.08 -3.65 -16.26
N ALA A 197 0.89 -2.97 -15.12
CA ALA A 197 0.96 -3.59 -13.81
C ALA A 197 -0.05 -4.73 -13.62
N VAL A 198 -1.29 -4.56 -14.10
CA VAL A 198 -2.30 -5.63 -14.09
C VAL A 198 -1.85 -6.80 -14.97
N CYS A 199 -1.40 -6.55 -16.19
CA CYS A 199 -0.90 -7.60 -17.10
C CYS A 199 0.24 -8.42 -16.47
N MET A 200 1.12 -7.75 -15.73
CA MET A 200 2.26 -8.39 -15.07
C MET A 200 1.90 -9.17 -13.80
N THR A 201 0.79 -8.82 -13.14
CA THR A 201 0.42 -9.38 -11.81
C THR A 201 -0.86 -10.21 -11.80
N ASP A 202 -1.60 -10.24 -12.91
CA ASP A 202 -2.84 -11.00 -13.04
C ASP A 202 -2.56 -12.52 -13.06
N THR A 203 -3.05 -13.19 -12.02
CA THR A 203 -2.86 -14.65 -11.85
C THR A 203 -4.12 -15.46 -12.16
N THR A 204 -5.20 -14.84 -12.68
CA THR A 204 -6.50 -15.50 -13.00
C THR A 204 -6.34 -16.70 -13.92
N HIS A 205 -5.51 -16.58 -14.96
CA HIS A 205 -5.26 -17.66 -15.93
C HIS A 205 -4.61 -18.91 -15.30
N ASN A 206 -4.09 -18.78 -14.08
CA ASN A 206 -3.27 -19.79 -13.42
C ASN A 206 -3.97 -20.52 -12.27
N THR A 207 -5.28 -20.37 -12.07
CA THR A 207 -6.20 -21.00 -11.08
C THR A 207 -6.88 -19.96 -10.17
N ASN A 208 -8.21 -20.05 -10.05
CA ASN A 208 -9.07 -19.27 -9.16
C ASN A 208 -8.90 -19.63 -7.67
N SER A 209 -7.67 -19.77 -7.16
CA SER A 209 -7.48 -19.96 -5.73
C SER A 209 -7.29 -18.61 -5.06
N GLU A 210 -8.38 -17.99 -4.64
CA GLU A 210 -8.30 -17.15 -3.44
C GLU A 210 -7.68 -18.01 -2.32
N LYS A 211 -6.79 -17.41 -1.51
CA LYS A 211 -6.14 -18.12 -0.41
C LYS A 211 -7.21 -18.48 0.62
N THR A 212 -7.84 -19.64 0.45
CA THR A 212 -9.07 -20.01 1.16
C THR A 212 -8.81 -20.64 2.53
N ARG A 213 -7.55 -20.97 2.88
CA ARG A 213 -7.23 -21.70 4.11
C ARG A 213 -5.95 -21.20 4.76
N GLU A 214 -6.00 -20.94 6.06
CA GLU A 214 -4.78 -20.72 6.84
C GLU A 214 -3.98 -22.02 6.94
N GLY A 215 -2.67 -21.96 6.72
CA GLY A 215 -1.82 -23.14 6.81
C GLY A 215 -0.39 -22.87 6.40
N TRP A 216 0.44 -23.90 6.45
CA TRP A 216 1.84 -23.87 6.03
C TRP A 216 2.21 -25.16 5.34
N ILE A 217 2.85 -25.05 4.17
CA ILE A 217 3.54 -26.14 3.50
C ILE A 217 5.00 -25.70 3.37
N ALA A 218 5.92 -26.49 3.95
CA ALA A 218 7.34 -26.31 3.72
C ALA A 218 7.69 -26.77 2.30
N LEU A 219 8.63 -26.07 1.66
CA LEU A 219 9.22 -26.55 0.42
C LEU A 219 10.07 -27.80 0.75
N PRO A 220 9.84 -28.96 0.10
CA PRO A 220 10.64 -30.16 0.36
C PRO A 220 12.11 -29.93 0.00
N ASP A 221 13.06 -30.47 0.77
CA ASP A 221 14.50 -30.30 0.49
C ASP A 221 14.90 -30.78 -0.91
N ASN A 222 14.18 -31.78 -1.43
CA ASN A 222 14.37 -32.35 -2.76
C ASN A 222 13.45 -31.73 -3.83
N TRP A 223 12.88 -30.55 -3.62
CA TRP A 223 11.91 -29.97 -4.55
C TRP A 223 12.47 -29.83 -5.98
N LEU A 224 13.77 -29.57 -6.14
CA LEU A 224 14.46 -29.49 -7.44
C LEU A 224 14.49 -30.81 -8.21
N SER A 225 14.34 -31.96 -7.55
CA SER A 225 14.28 -33.27 -8.21
C SER A 225 12.86 -33.73 -8.55
N LEU A 226 11.85 -32.92 -8.22
CA LEU A 226 10.47 -33.17 -8.61
C LEU A 226 10.30 -33.01 -10.13
N SER A 227 9.36 -33.76 -10.70
CA SER A 227 8.91 -33.50 -12.07
C SER A 227 8.23 -32.12 -12.16
N ILE A 228 8.23 -31.52 -13.36
CA ILE A 228 7.55 -30.24 -13.61
C ILE A 228 6.07 -30.30 -13.18
N ASP A 229 5.37 -31.41 -13.44
CA ASP A 229 3.97 -31.57 -13.05
C ASP A 229 3.81 -31.65 -11.53
N SER A 230 4.73 -32.32 -10.84
CA SER A 230 4.76 -32.34 -9.37
C SER A 230 5.05 -30.95 -8.78
N MET A 231 5.94 -30.16 -9.40
CA MET A 231 6.20 -28.78 -9.00
C MET A 231 4.96 -27.90 -9.18
N LYS A 232 4.20 -28.07 -10.28
CA LYS A 232 2.93 -27.34 -10.51
C LYS A 232 1.89 -27.69 -9.44
N VAL A 233 1.74 -28.97 -9.10
CA VAL A 233 0.83 -29.40 -8.02
C VAL A 233 1.24 -28.80 -6.67
N LEU A 234 2.54 -28.74 -6.38
CA LEU A 234 3.07 -28.13 -5.16
C LEU A 234 2.83 -26.61 -5.15
N LEU A 235 3.09 -25.92 -6.27
CA LEU A 235 2.82 -24.50 -6.45
C LEU A 235 1.35 -24.18 -6.20
N ASP A 236 0.43 -24.93 -6.81
CA ASP A 236 -1.01 -24.75 -6.62
C ASP A 236 -1.44 -25.03 -5.18
N SER A 237 -0.77 -25.96 -4.49
CA SER A 237 -1.02 -26.24 -3.08
C SER A 237 -0.59 -25.07 -2.19
N LEU A 238 0.57 -24.46 -2.47
CA LEU A 238 1.05 -23.28 -1.76
C LEU A 238 0.13 -22.07 -2.00
N ARG A 239 -0.29 -21.84 -3.25
CA ARG A 239 -1.14 -20.69 -3.63
C ARG A 239 -2.53 -20.71 -2.98
N LYS A 240 -3.02 -21.87 -2.56
CA LYS A 240 -4.28 -22.02 -1.82
C LYS A 240 -4.16 -21.66 -0.34
N LEU A 241 -2.95 -21.44 0.18
CA LEU A 241 -2.70 -21.19 1.59
C LEU A 241 -2.49 -19.71 1.90
N LYS A 242 -3.04 -19.32 3.04
CA LYS A 242 -2.80 -18.03 3.69
C LYS A 242 -1.84 -18.25 4.86
N VAL A 243 -0.62 -17.75 4.72
CA VAL A 243 0.38 -17.79 5.81
C VAL A 243 0.31 -16.49 6.60
N LEU A 244 -0.17 -16.58 7.84
CA LEU A 244 -0.20 -15.44 8.76
C LEU A 244 1.05 -15.40 9.63
N GLY A 245 1.69 -14.24 9.70
CA GLY A 245 2.80 -14.01 10.62
C GLY A 245 2.32 -13.97 12.08
N THR A 246 3.08 -14.54 13.01
CA THR A 246 2.75 -14.51 14.45
C THR A 246 3.27 -13.29 15.19
N CYS A 247 4.33 -12.65 14.70
CA CYS A 247 4.91 -11.41 15.24
C CYS A 247 5.71 -10.67 14.15
N SER A 248 6.24 -9.46 14.42
CA SER A 248 7.01 -8.64 13.45
C SER A 248 8.21 -9.35 12.82
N LEU A 249 8.86 -10.24 13.58
CA LEU A 249 10.06 -11.01 13.18
C LEU A 249 9.74 -12.34 12.50
N ASP A 250 8.47 -12.70 12.33
CA ASP A 250 8.09 -13.94 11.66
C ASP A 250 8.33 -13.84 10.15
N SER A 251 9.32 -14.60 9.66
CA SER A 251 9.70 -14.65 8.25
C SER A 251 8.84 -15.62 7.42
N ARG A 252 7.96 -16.43 8.04
CA ARG A 252 7.20 -17.46 7.32
C ARG A 252 6.38 -16.90 6.15
N PRO A 253 5.58 -15.82 6.29
CA PRO A 253 4.83 -15.28 5.15
C PRO A 253 5.70 -14.93 3.94
N GLN A 254 6.91 -14.44 4.22
CA GLN A 254 7.87 -14.09 3.19
C GLN A 254 8.58 -15.30 2.61
N GLN A 255 9.00 -16.27 3.44
CA GLN A 255 9.53 -17.54 2.97
C GLN A 255 8.51 -18.29 2.11
N HIS A 256 7.22 -18.16 2.41
CA HIS A 256 6.14 -18.69 1.58
C HIS A 256 6.08 -18.00 0.21
N ALA A 257 6.13 -16.67 0.18
CA ALA A 257 6.20 -15.91 -1.06
C ALA A 257 7.46 -16.29 -1.88
N PHE A 258 8.61 -16.44 -1.22
CA PHE A 258 9.85 -16.92 -1.84
C PHE A 258 9.73 -18.33 -2.42
N ASN A 259 9.12 -19.27 -1.69
CA ASN A 259 8.89 -20.63 -2.20
C ASN A 259 7.94 -20.65 -3.41
N ILE A 260 6.90 -19.79 -3.41
CA ILE A 260 6.02 -19.60 -4.57
C ILE A 260 6.82 -19.02 -5.73
N ALA A 261 7.68 -18.02 -5.51
CA ALA A 261 8.54 -17.44 -6.54
C ALA A 261 9.49 -18.49 -7.14
N LEU A 262 10.16 -19.31 -6.34
CA LEU A 262 11.03 -20.37 -6.84
C LEU A 262 10.28 -21.40 -7.70
N LEU A 263 9.16 -21.92 -7.21
CA LEU A 263 8.38 -22.92 -7.95
C LEU A 263 7.73 -22.33 -9.21
N SER A 264 7.27 -21.10 -9.16
CA SER A 264 6.70 -20.41 -10.32
C SER A 264 7.75 -20.12 -11.39
N ALA A 265 8.98 -19.78 -10.99
CA ALA A 265 10.08 -19.67 -11.93
C ALA A 265 10.41 -21.01 -12.61
N GLU A 266 10.53 -22.09 -11.83
CA GLU A 266 10.84 -23.43 -12.37
C GLU A 266 9.71 -24.00 -13.25
N THR A 267 8.46 -23.62 -12.98
CA THR A 267 7.29 -24.05 -13.75
C THR A 267 6.88 -23.08 -14.85
N ALA A 268 7.67 -22.03 -15.11
CA ALA A 268 7.42 -21.00 -16.12
C ALA A 268 6.08 -20.24 -15.92
N ASN A 269 5.66 -20.06 -14.67
CA ASN A 269 4.44 -19.35 -14.30
C ASN A 269 4.73 -17.89 -13.88
N TRP A 270 4.93 -17.03 -14.87
CA TRP A 270 5.50 -15.71 -14.65
C TRP A 270 4.63 -14.73 -13.86
N GLN A 271 3.33 -14.64 -14.13
CA GLN A 271 2.50 -13.68 -13.37
C GLN A 271 2.46 -14.04 -11.89
N VAL A 272 2.51 -15.35 -11.58
CA VAL A 272 2.65 -15.83 -10.20
C VAL A 272 4.03 -15.49 -9.64
N PHE A 273 5.10 -15.62 -10.45
CA PHE A 273 6.44 -15.20 -10.06
C PHE A 273 6.51 -13.71 -9.72
N ILE A 274 6.08 -12.81 -10.61
CA ILE A 274 6.09 -11.36 -10.34
C ILE A 274 5.29 -11.06 -9.09
N LYS A 275 4.05 -11.57 -8.99
CA LYS A 275 3.20 -11.30 -7.82
C LYS A 275 3.86 -11.76 -6.52
N ALA A 276 4.44 -12.97 -6.52
CA ALA A 276 5.14 -13.50 -5.35
C ALA A 276 6.44 -12.73 -5.05
N HIS A 277 7.13 -12.25 -6.08
CA HIS A 277 8.30 -11.40 -5.90
C HIS A 277 7.92 -10.05 -5.28
N LEU A 278 6.88 -9.39 -5.79
CA LEU A 278 6.33 -8.17 -5.20
C LEU A 278 5.87 -8.40 -3.75
N ASP A 279 5.31 -9.57 -3.43
CA ASP A 279 5.00 -9.96 -2.04
C ASP A 279 6.29 -9.99 -1.18
N ILE A 280 7.39 -10.57 -1.68
CA ILE A 280 8.69 -10.61 -0.97
C ILE A 280 9.20 -9.20 -0.66
N MET A 281 9.09 -8.29 -1.62
CA MET A 281 9.51 -6.89 -1.52
C MET A 281 8.64 -6.08 -0.55
N ASN A 282 7.39 -6.52 -0.31
CA ASN A 282 6.44 -5.75 0.48
C ASN A 282 6.62 -5.98 1.99
N TYR A 283 6.73 -4.87 2.72
CA TYR A 283 6.93 -4.89 4.17
C TYR A 283 5.69 -5.35 4.97
N ARG A 284 4.51 -5.37 4.34
CA ARG A 284 3.22 -5.67 4.99
C ARG A 284 2.69 -7.05 4.60
N PHE A 285 3.05 -8.05 5.39
CA PHE A 285 2.33 -9.32 5.42
C PHE A 285 1.21 -9.31 6.46
N GLU A 286 0.17 -10.09 6.22
CA GLU A 286 -0.91 -10.32 7.18
C GLU A 286 -0.40 -11.06 8.43
N ARG A 287 -0.88 -10.66 9.61
CA ARG A 287 -0.41 -11.17 10.91
C ARG A 287 -1.56 -11.44 11.88
N ARG A 288 -1.40 -12.43 12.76
CA ARG A 288 -2.38 -12.73 13.82
C ARG A 288 -2.38 -11.72 14.97
N TYR A 289 -1.19 -11.21 15.34
CA TYR A 289 -1.04 -10.37 16.53
C TYR A 289 0.00 -9.26 16.33
N GLY A 290 -0.31 -8.07 16.87
CA GLY A 290 0.61 -6.94 17.02
C GLY A 290 0.69 -6.01 15.81
N PRO A 291 1.10 -4.74 16.00
CA PRO A 291 1.29 -3.80 14.91
C PRO A 291 2.44 -4.26 14.01
N THR A 292 2.30 -4.00 12.71
CA THR A 292 3.39 -4.20 11.74
C THR A 292 4.54 -3.27 12.11
N GLN A 293 5.62 -3.81 12.70
CA GLN A 293 6.85 -3.03 12.83
C GLN A 293 7.57 -3.04 11.48
N LEU A 294 8.03 -1.86 11.06
CA LEU A 294 8.93 -1.70 9.92
C LEU A 294 10.25 -2.39 10.27
N VAL A 295 10.45 -3.58 9.71
CA VAL A 295 11.77 -4.23 9.69
C VAL A 295 12.44 -3.74 8.41
N ASN A 296 13.69 -3.27 8.48
CA ASN A 296 14.46 -2.99 7.27
C ASN A 296 14.63 -4.30 6.49
N ARG A 297 14.04 -4.35 5.30
CA ARG A 297 14.10 -5.47 4.34
C ARG A 297 14.71 -4.96 3.05
N ASN A 298 15.39 -5.84 2.35
CA ASN A 298 15.96 -5.50 1.05
C ASN A 298 14.82 -5.34 0.03
N THR A 299 15.06 -4.50 -0.99
CA THR A 299 14.01 -4.19 -1.97
C THR A 299 13.91 -5.22 -3.08
N TYR A 300 14.97 -6.02 -3.32
CA TYR A 300 15.05 -7.00 -4.41
C TYR A 300 14.63 -6.46 -5.79
N ILE A 301 14.81 -5.15 -6.02
CA ILE A 301 14.37 -4.52 -7.28
C ILE A 301 15.24 -4.93 -8.47
N LYS A 302 16.51 -5.26 -8.21
CA LYS A 302 17.49 -5.64 -9.24
C LYS A 302 17.04 -6.88 -10.02
N GLU A 303 16.34 -7.79 -9.37
CA GLU A 303 15.77 -8.98 -10.00
C GLU A 303 14.79 -8.59 -11.10
N LEU A 304 13.91 -7.60 -10.86
CA LEU A 304 12.97 -7.11 -11.87
C LEU A 304 13.70 -6.37 -13.00
N GLU A 305 14.77 -5.65 -12.66
CA GLU A 305 15.61 -4.92 -13.61
C GLU A 305 16.38 -5.87 -14.55
N GLU A 306 17.02 -6.91 -14.01
CA GLU A 306 17.74 -7.94 -14.78
C GLU A 306 16.78 -8.75 -15.68
N LEU A 307 15.53 -8.90 -15.24
CA LEU A 307 14.47 -9.55 -16.01
C LEU A 307 13.90 -8.66 -17.12
N LYS A 308 14.41 -7.44 -17.29
CA LYS A 308 13.98 -6.45 -18.30
C LYS A 308 12.49 -6.12 -18.22
N ILE A 309 11.95 -6.13 -17.01
CA ILE A 309 10.62 -5.56 -16.73
C ILE A 309 10.75 -4.04 -16.84
N ASN A 310 9.77 -3.38 -17.45
CA ASN A 310 9.62 -1.93 -17.31
C ASN A 310 9.26 -1.59 -15.85
N VAL A 311 10.30 -1.40 -15.03
CA VAL A 311 10.17 -1.10 -13.59
C VAL A 311 9.40 0.20 -13.33
N PRO A 312 9.65 1.31 -14.05
CA PRO A 312 8.84 2.52 -13.92
C PRO A 312 7.34 2.25 -14.05
N ASP A 313 6.90 1.65 -15.15
CA ASP A 313 5.47 1.40 -15.40
C ASP A 313 4.88 0.42 -14.39
N LEU A 314 5.64 -0.62 -14.00
CA LEU A 314 5.19 -1.57 -12.98
C LEU A 314 4.97 -0.85 -11.65
N LEU A 315 5.99 -0.13 -11.16
CA LEU A 315 6.01 0.47 -9.83
C LEU A 315 4.97 1.60 -9.70
N LEU A 316 4.84 2.44 -10.72
CA LEU A 316 3.85 3.50 -10.74
C LEU A 316 2.44 2.92 -10.94
N GLY A 317 2.29 1.96 -11.84
CA GLY A 317 1.03 1.27 -12.11
C GLY A 317 0.41 0.63 -10.87
N ILE A 318 1.20 -0.09 -10.06
CA ILE A 318 0.73 -0.67 -8.78
C ILE A 318 0.45 0.38 -7.69
N SER A 319 0.96 1.61 -7.86
CA SER A 319 0.81 2.68 -6.87
C SER A 319 -0.48 3.49 -7.04
N PHE A 320 -1.05 3.54 -8.25
CA PHE A 320 -2.34 4.16 -8.49
C PHE A 320 -3.46 3.51 -7.67
N ARG A 321 -4.51 4.28 -7.37
CA ARG A 321 -5.72 3.88 -6.66
C ARG A 321 -6.89 4.07 -7.60
N THR A 322 -7.53 2.97 -7.95
CA THR A 322 -8.60 2.97 -8.96
C THR A 322 -9.86 2.29 -8.42
N GLU A 323 -11.02 2.65 -8.96
CA GLU A 323 -12.31 2.04 -8.60
C GLU A 323 -12.51 0.68 -9.24
N ASN A 324 -11.96 0.49 -10.43
CA ASN A 324 -12.04 -0.73 -11.22
C ASN A 324 -10.65 -1.34 -11.50
N PRO A 325 -9.84 -1.65 -10.46
CA PRO A 325 -8.43 -2.02 -10.64
C PRO A 325 -8.18 -3.32 -11.42
N GLY A 326 -9.22 -4.10 -11.72
CA GLY A 326 -9.09 -5.49 -12.11
C GLY A 326 -8.97 -6.39 -10.87
N TYR A 327 -9.41 -7.64 -10.98
CA TYR A 327 -9.62 -8.54 -9.84
C TYR A 327 -8.34 -8.82 -9.01
N HIS A 328 -7.15 -8.66 -9.60
CA HIS A 328 -5.88 -9.04 -8.96
C HIS A 328 -4.82 -7.93 -8.93
N HIS A 329 -5.23 -6.67 -9.16
CA HIS A 329 -4.29 -5.56 -9.06
C HIS A 329 -3.53 -5.59 -7.74
N TYR A 330 -2.22 -5.46 -7.84
CA TYR A 330 -1.35 -5.50 -6.69
C TYR A 330 -1.25 -4.09 -6.09
N PHE A 331 -1.66 -3.91 -4.83
CA PHE A 331 -1.50 -2.63 -4.13
C PHE A 331 -0.37 -2.74 -3.09
N PRO A 332 0.79 -2.10 -3.29
CA PRO A 332 1.90 -2.14 -2.35
C PRO A 332 1.61 -1.23 -1.15
N SER A 333 2.38 -1.44 -0.08
CA SER A 333 2.50 -0.41 0.96
C SER A 333 3.29 0.79 0.44
N ILE A 334 2.93 2.01 0.86
CA ILE A 334 3.68 3.23 0.49
C ILE A 334 5.17 3.08 0.81
N GLY A 335 5.48 2.53 1.99
CA GLY A 335 6.84 2.23 2.42
C GLY A 335 7.61 1.22 1.56
N MET A 336 6.93 0.39 0.76
CA MET A 336 7.60 -0.43 -0.24
C MET A 336 8.15 0.44 -1.38
N VAL A 337 7.31 1.33 -1.91
CA VAL A 337 7.60 2.11 -3.11
C VAL A 337 8.76 3.08 -2.87
N GLU A 338 8.82 3.73 -1.71
CA GLU A 338 9.91 4.67 -1.38
C GLU A 338 11.29 4.01 -1.32
N ASN A 339 11.39 2.79 -0.75
CA ASN A 339 12.65 2.09 -0.61
C ASN A 339 13.10 1.54 -1.97
N VAL A 340 12.15 0.97 -2.73
CA VAL A 340 12.39 0.51 -4.11
C VAL A 340 12.89 1.66 -4.98
N LEU A 341 12.28 2.85 -4.87
CA LEU A 341 12.71 4.04 -5.60
C LEU A 341 14.16 4.43 -5.29
N TYR A 342 14.56 4.36 -4.02
CA TYR A 342 15.91 4.73 -3.60
C TYR A 342 16.99 3.80 -4.19
N GLU A 343 16.69 2.51 -4.35
CA GLU A 343 17.62 1.47 -4.79
C GLU A 343 17.61 1.20 -6.30
N SER A 344 16.56 1.60 -7.03
CA SER A 344 16.40 1.30 -8.46
C SER A 344 17.41 2.03 -9.35
N GLN A 345 17.83 1.37 -10.44
CA GLN A 345 18.61 2.00 -11.51
C GLN A 345 17.79 3.01 -12.33
N ASN A 346 16.46 2.86 -12.38
CA ASN A 346 15.52 3.76 -13.06
C ASN A 346 15.10 4.96 -12.19
N ARG A 347 15.76 5.19 -11.06
CA ARG A 347 15.36 6.19 -10.06
C ARG A 347 15.03 7.57 -10.63
N THR A 348 15.90 8.14 -11.47
CA THR A 348 15.70 9.49 -12.03
C THR A 348 14.43 9.57 -12.87
N GLU A 349 14.18 8.56 -13.70
CA GLU A 349 12.98 8.47 -14.52
C GLU A 349 11.72 8.39 -13.64
N ILE A 350 11.74 7.53 -12.63
CA ILE A 350 10.60 7.37 -11.72
C ILE A 350 10.35 8.66 -10.92
N GLU A 351 11.39 9.32 -10.43
CA GLU A 351 11.28 10.61 -9.74
C GLU A 351 10.60 11.69 -10.59
N GLU A 352 10.98 11.80 -11.87
CA GLU A 352 10.40 12.75 -12.81
C GLU A 352 8.93 12.45 -13.11
N GLN A 353 8.58 11.17 -13.26
CA GLN A 353 7.21 10.75 -13.46
C GLN A 353 6.34 11.01 -12.23
N ILE A 354 6.82 10.73 -11.01
CA ILE A 354 6.10 11.03 -9.76
C ILE A 354 5.84 12.54 -9.65
N LEU A 355 6.85 13.38 -9.91
CA LEU A 355 6.68 14.84 -9.89
C LEU A 355 5.68 15.33 -10.94
N THR A 356 5.66 14.71 -12.12
CA THR A 356 4.67 14.99 -13.16
C THR A 356 3.27 14.65 -12.68
N ILE A 357 3.08 13.46 -12.11
CA ILE A 357 1.80 12.98 -11.56
C ILE A 357 1.25 13.94 -10.49
N ILE A 358 2.08 14.38 -9.54
CA ILE A 358 1.65 15.33 -8.49
C ILE A 358 1.12 16.63 -9.11
N GLY A 359 1.79 17.10 -10.15
CA GLY A 359 1.52 18.37 -10.81
C GLY A 359 0.45 18.35 -11.89
N ASP A 360 -0.10 17.18 -12.23
CA ASP A 360 -1.08 17.00 -13.30
C ASP A 360 -2.49 17.39 -12.82
N ASP A 361 -3.12 18.37 -13.45
CA ASP A 361 -4.46 18.87 -13.12
C ASP A 361 -5.59 18.11 -13.83
N GLU A 362 -5.27 17.19 -14.74
CA GLU A 362 -6.23 16.25 -15.35
C GLU A 362 -6.40 14.98 -14.50
N LEU A 363 -5.49 14.71 -13.55
CA LEU A 363 -5.57 13.59 -12.63
C LEU A 363 -6.36 13.94 -11.36
N ASP A 364 -6.96 12.92 -10.76
CA ASP A 364 -7.76 13.02 -9.55
C ASP A 364 -6.93 13.37 -8.31
N ASP A 365 -7.51 14.15 -7.40
CA ASP A 365 -6.82 14.66 -6.21
C ASP A 365 -6.27 13.56 -5.29
N TYR A 366 -6.94 12.40 -5.22
CA TYR A 366 -6.49 11.31 -4.38
C TYR A 366 -5.20 10.68 -4.89
N ASN A 367 -5.12 10.34 -6.17
CA ASN A 367 -3.88 9.80 -6.73
C ASN A 367 -2.73 10.81 -6.63
N ARG A 368 -2.99 12.09 -6.96
CA ARG A 368 -1.98 13.17 -6.80
C ARG A 368 -1.46 13.25 -5.37
N LEU A 369 -2.35 13.11 -4.38
CA LEU A 369 -1.98 13.08 -2.96
C LEU A 369 -1.18 11.83 -2.58
N ILE A 370 -1.55 10.64 -3.08
CA ILE A 370 -0.78 9.40 -2.85
C ILE A 370 0.66 9.55 -3.35
N PHE A 371 0.84 10.06 -4.56
CA PHE A 371 2.18 10.28 -5.13
C PHE A 371 2.96 11.38 -4.40
N TYR A 372 2.28 12.43 -3.92
CA TYR A 372 2.90 13.43 -3.04
C TYR A 372 3.45 12.78 -1.77
N LEU A 373 2.68 11.90 -1.11
CA LEU A 373 3.10 11.21 0.11
C LEU A 373 4.29 10.27 -0.16
N ILE A 374 4.24 9.48 -1.24
CA ILE A 374 5.36 8.61 -1.66
C ILE A 374 6.64 9.44 -1.85
N PHE A 375 6.57 10.56 -2.58
CA PHE A 375 7.75 11.37 -2.86
C PHE A 375 8.28 12.07 -1.61
N LYS A 376 7.37 12.54 -0.75
CA LYS A 376 7.72 13.16 0.53
C LYS A 376 8.47 12.20 1.44
N ASP A 377 8.01 10.96 1.56
CA ASP A 377 8.66 9.96 2.39
C ASP A 377 9.99 9.50 1.76
N TYR A 378 10.06 9.39 0.43
CA TYR A 378 11.30 9.16 -0.31
C TYR A 378 12.39 10.21 0.00
N ILE A 379 12.04 11.50 0.05
CA ILE A 379 12.99 12.58 0.40
C ILE A 379 13.65 12.34 1.77
N LEU A 380 12.95 11.71 2.72
CA LEU A 380 13.48 11.40 4.04
C LEU A 380 14.60 10.34 4.00
N LEU A 381 14.66 9.52 2.94
CA LEU A 381 15.72 8.53 2.73
C LEU A 381 17.01 9.16 2.19
N ILE A 382 16.93 10.34 1.56
CA ILE A 382 18.08 11.02 0.98
C ILE A 382 18.99 11.54 2.11
N ARG A 383 20.21 11.02 2.20
CA ARG A 383 21.17 11.37 3.25
C ARG A 383 21.87 12.73 3.06
N ASP A 384 22.13 13.10 1.80
CA ASP A 384 22.80 14.36 1.47
C ASP A 384 21.84 15.54 1.58
N ASP A 385 22.13 16.48 2.48
CA ASP A 385 21.22 17.60 2.80
C ASP A 385 21.02 18.54 1.61
N LYS A 386 22.03 18.74 0.76
CA LYS A 386 21.91 19.60 -0.44
C LYS A 386 20.97 18.97 -1.46
N SER A 387 21.13 17.69 -1.72
CA SER A 387 20.25 16.92 -2.60
C SER A 387 18.84 16.87 -2.04
N ARG A 388 18.69 16.54 -0.75
CA ARG A 388 17.40 16.55 -0.05
C ARG A 388 16.68 17.88 -0.26
N LYS A 389 17.38 19.01 -0.05
CA LYS A 389 16.81 20.34 -0.24
C LYS A 389 16.36 20.60 -1.67
N ALA A 390 17.15 20.17 -2.66
CA ALA A 390 16.77 20.30 -4.07
C ALA A 390 15.50 19.50 -4.42
N TYR A 391 15.33 18.32 -3.86
CA TYR A 391 14.11 17.52 -4.04
C TYR A 391 12.91 18.10 -3.28
N GLU A 392 13.11 18.65 -2.07
CA GLU A 392 12.07 19.41 -1.38
C GLU A 392 11.59 20.60 -2.23
N ASP A 393 12.50 21.32 -2.88
CA ASP A 393 12.16 22.46 -3.74
C ASP A 393 11.37 22.01 -4.98
N LYS A 394 11.76 20.89 -5.61
CA LYS A 394 10.98 20.26 -6.71
C LYS A 394 9.59 19.85 -6.25
N LEU A 395 9.47 19.21 -5.08
CA LEU A 395 8.19 18.79 -4.53
C LEU A 395 7.29 20.00 -4.24
N MET A 396 7.84 21.06 -3.65
CA MET A 396 7.11 22.31 -3.40
C MET A 396 6.61 22.95 -4.70
N GLN A 397 7.42 22.93 -5.76
CA GLN A 397 7.03 23.46 -7.07
C GLN A 397 5.81 22.72 -7.64
N GLN A 398 5.78 21.38 -7.57
CA GLN A 398 4.62 20.61 -8.06
C GLN A 398 3.43 20.72 -7.11
N SER A 399 3.67 20.78 -5.80
CA SER A 399 2.62 20.96 -4.79
C SER A 399 1.85 22.26 -4.96
N ALA A 400 2.47 23.30 -5.54
CA ALA A 400 1.80 24.56 -5.86
C ALA A 400 0.72 24.44 -6.95
N LYS A 401 0.68 23.31 -7.67
CA LYS A 401 -0.36 23.00 -8.67
C LYS A 401 -1.51 22.15 -8.11
N LEU A 402 -1.38 21.63 -6.89
CA LEU A 402 -2.47 20.93 -6.22
C LEU A 402 -3.65 21.88 -5.97
N PRO A 403 -4.88 21.38 -5.80
CA PRO A 403 -6.00 22.21 -5.38
C PRO A 403 -5.70 23.02 -4.11
N HIS A 404 -6.26 24.22 -4.03
CA HIS A 404 -6.01 25.16 -2.92
C HIS A 404 -6.22 24.51 -1.53
N TYR A 405 -7.23 23.66 -1.37
CA TYR A 405 -7.51 23.01 -0.09
C TYR A 405 -6.37 22.06 0.35
N LEU A 406 -5.73 21.34 -0.59
CA LEU A 406 -4.53 20.53 -0.31
C LEU A 406 -3.31 21.41 -0.03
N GLN A 407 -3.13 22.50 -0.78
CA GLN A 407 -2.03 23.44 -0.53
C GLN A 407 -2.09 24.01 0.89
N VAL A 408 -3.29 24.39 1.36
CA VAL A 408 -3.51 24.88 2.72
C VAL A 408 -3.17 23.82 3.77
N GLN A 409 -3.52 22.56 3.52
CA GLN A 409 -3.18 21.45 4.42
C GLN A 409 -1.66 21.21 4.47
N ILE A 410 -0.99 21.25 3.32
CA ILE A 410 0.47 21.11 3.21
C ILE A 410 1.19 22.26 3.93
N ALA A 411 0.76 23.51 3.73
CA ALA A 411 1.35 24.69 4.35
C ALA A 411 1.02 24.84 5.85
N GLY A 412 0.00 24.12 6.32
CA GLY A 412 -0.55 24.26 7.66
C GLY A 412 0.44 23.99 8.80
N LYS A 413 0.75 25.04 9.60
CA LYS A 413 1.53 24.90 10.85
C LYS A 413 0.81 24.13 11.96
N LYS A 414 -0.52 23.99 11.91
CA LYS A 414 -1.31 23.29 12.94
C LYS A 414 -1.17 21.75 12.80
N LYS A 415 -1.19 21.02 13.92
CA LYS A 415 -1.30 19.55 13.91
C LYS A 415 -2.70 19.14 13.41
N SER A 416 -2.85 17.91 12.89
CA SER A 416 -4.18 17.29 12.71
C SER A 416 -5.03 17.58 13.94
N VAL A 417 -6.25 18.05 13.70
CA VAL A 417 -7.20 18.31 14.78
C VAL A 417 -7.95 17.01 15.12
N ILE A 418 -7.95 16.02 14.23
CA ILE A 418 -8.78 14.81 14.28
C ILE A 418 -7.96 13.54 14.43
#